data_AF-A0A7S8CDQ2-F1
#
_entry.id   AF-A0A7S8CDQ2-F1
#
_cell.length_a   1.000
_cell.length_b   1.000
_cell.length_c   1.000
_cell.angle_alpha   90.00
_cell.angle_beta   90.00
_cell.angle_gamma   90.00
#
_symmetry.space_group_name_H-M   'P 1'
#
loop_
_entity.id
_entity.type
_entity.pdbx_description
1 polymer ?
#
loop_
_entity_poly.entity_id
_entity_poly.type
_entity_poly.pdbx_seq_one_letter_code
_entity_poly.pdbx_strand_id
1 'polypeptide(L)'
;MNIIKQRVIQAMELTNEFYQNLEDVDLRLKIPNVPSNTIGEQAYCIIGARESYLEALKEGQWSKFRCSLTDSTEKELVVNKLTESNANIGLFLEKHIDVEININFLIDLLEHEVQHHGQLIRFAYANKLIFPESWHNRYTV
;
A
#
# COMPACT_ATOMS: atom_id res chain seq x y z
N MET A 1 -10.48 12.94 -13.90
CA MET A 1 -9.24 12.23 -13.54
C MET A 1 -9.12 10.98 -14.41
N ASN A 2 -7.94 10.67 -14.96
CA ASN A 2 -7.69 9.42 -15.69
C ASN A 2 -8.06 8.21 -14.78
N ILE A 3 -8.77 7.22 -15.34
CA ILE A 3 -9.24 6.05 -14.60
C ILE A 3 -8.11 5.34 -13.84
N ILE A 4 -6.91 5.23 -14.41
CA ILE A 4 -5.77 4.59 -13.74
C ILE A 4 -5.34 5.36 -12.50
N LYS A 5 -5.26 6.70 -12.58
CA LYS A 5 -4.95 7.56 -11.43
C LYS A 5 -5.95 7.31 -10.29
N GLN A 6 -7.24 7.27 -10.62
CA GLN A 6 -8.28 6.98 -9.64
C GLN A 6 -8.15 5.57 -9.04
N ARG A 7 -7.83 4.55 -9.84
CA ARG A 7 -7.67 3.18 -9.36
C ARG A 7 -6.47 3.01 -8.42
N VAL A 8 -5.37 3.71 -8.67
CA VAL A 8 -4.20 3.72 -7.78
C VAL A 8 -4.57 4.31 -6.41
N ILE A 9 -5.23 5.48 -6.38
CA ILE A 9 -5.67 6.10 -5.12
C ILE A 9 -6.62 5.18 -4.35
N GLN A 10 -7.65 4.63 -5.02
CA GLN A 10 -8.60 3.71 -4.40
C GLN A 10 -7.93 2.45 -3.83
N ALA A 11 -6.92 1.91 -4.51
CA ALA A 11 -6.18 0.75 -4.01
C ALA A 11 -5.39 1.13 -2.74
N MET A 12 -4.70 2.27 -2.75
CA MET A 12 -3.94 2.70 -1.58
C MET A 12 -4.82 3.02 -0.36
N GLU A 13 -6.01 3.58 -0.58
CA GLU A 13 -7.02 3.83 0.46
C GLU A 13 -7.45 2.54 1.14
N LEU A 14 -7.74 1.47 0.38
CA LEU A 14 -8.05 0.16 0.95
C LEU A 14 -6.92 -0.35 1.85
N THR A 15 -5.67 -0.27 1.39
CA THR A 15 -4.53 -0.62 2.26
C THR A 15 -4.52 0.21 3.53
N ASN A 16 -4.70 1.53 3.45
CA ASN A 16 -4.69 2.39 4.63
C ASN A 16 -5.78 1.98 5.64
N GLU A 17 -6.99 1.72 5.18
CA GLU A 17 -8.11 1.27 6.01
C GLU A 17 -7.84 -0.10 6.65
N PHE A 18 -7.18 -1.02 5.95
CA PHE A 18 -6.77 -2.30 6.51
C PHE A 18 -5.88 -2.11 7.74
N TYR A 19 -4.80 -1.32 7.60
CA TYR A 19 -3.86 -1.08 8.70
C TYR A 19 -4.42 -0.22 9.83
N GLN A 20 -5.38 0.66 9.55
CA GLN A 20 -6.10 1.39 10.59
C GLN A 20 -6.91 0.44 11.50
N ASN A 21 -7.42 -0.65 10.94
CA ASN A 21 -8.24 -1.65 11.64
C ASN A 21 -7.42 -2.71 12.40
N LEU A 22 -6.09 -2.73 12.28
CA LEU A 22 -5.22 -3.66 13.01
C LEU A 22 -4.88 -3.13 14.40
N GLU A 23 -4.54 -3.99 15.35
CA GLU A 23 -3.87 -3.58 16.60
C GLU A 23 -2.34 -3.68 16.48
N ASP A 24 -1.60 -3.05 17.39
CA ASP A 24 -0.12 -3.10 17.41
C ASP A 24 0.43 -4.53 17.39
N VAL A 25 -0.24 -5.43 18.12
CA VAL A 25 0.14 -6.85 18.20
C VAL A 25 -0.01 -7.55 16.84
N ASP A 26 -0.96 -7.13 16.01
CA ASP A 26 -1.25 -7.78 14.73
C ASP A 26 -0.12 -7.58 13.73
N LEU A 27 0.63 -6.48 13.81
CA LEU A 27 1.75 -6.19 12.94
C LEU A 27 2.84 -7.25 13.01
N ARG A 28 2.96 -7.96 14.13
CA ARG A 28 3.95 -9.02 14.35
C ARG A 28 3.50 -10.39 13.85
N LEU A 29 2.24 -10.53 13.43
CA LEU A 29 1.68 -11.79 13.01
C LEU A 29 2.26 -12.24 11.66
N LYS A 30 2.43 -13.56 11.54
CA LYS A 30 2.85 -14.26 10.33
C LYS A 30 1.73 -15.18 9.84
N ILE A 31 1.88 -15.75 8.65
CA ILE A 31 1.05 -16.91 8.26
C ILE A 31 1.66 -18.15 8.94
N PRO A 32 0.93 -18.88 9.80
CA PRO A 32 1.48 -20.04 10.49
C PRO A 32 1.91 -21.15 9.53
N ASN A 33 2.97 -21.87 9.88
CA ASN A 33 3.45 -23.07 9.20
C ASN A 33 3.93 -22.89 7.74
N VAL A 34 4.12 -21.65 7.27
CA VAL A 34 4.74 -21.34 5.98
C VAL A 34 5.71 -20.16 6.10
N PRO A 35 6.77 -20.10 5.27
CA PRO A 35 7.62 -18.92 5.21
C PRO A 35 6.79 -17.69 4.84
N SER A 36 6.77 -16.71 5.75
CA SER A 36 6.13 -15.43 5.53
C SER A 36 6.82 -14.34 6.34
N ASN A 37 6.83 -13.15 5.77
CA ASN A 37 7.10 -11.92 6.53
C ASN A 37 5.93 -11.65 7.48
N THR A 38 6.14 -10.76 8.42
CA THR A 38 5.09 -10.21 9.29
C THR A 38 4.16 -9.27 8.50
N ILE A 39 2.97 -8.99 9.04
CA ILE A 39 2.06 -7.99 8.47
C ILE A 39 2.75 -6.62 8.42
N GLY A 40 3.47 -6.22 9.47
CA GLY A 40 4.24 -4.97 9.49
C GLY A 40 5.29 -4.91 8.37
N GLU A 41 6.02 -5.99 8.12
CA GLU A 41 6.98 -6.06 7.01
C GLU A 41 6.31 -5.99 5.63
N GLN A 42 5.02 -6.37 5.49
CA GLN A 42 4.26 -6.07 4.27
C GLN A 42 4.08 -4.55 4.11
N ALA A 43 3.80 -3.83 5.20
CA ALA A 43 3.67 -2.37 5.18
C ALA A 43 4.96 -1.70 4.72
N TYR A 44 6.12 -2.19 5.18
CA TYR A 44 7.43 -1.72 4.72
C TYR A 44 7.58 -1.83 3.20
N CYS A 45 7.20 -2.97 2.60
CA CYS A 45 7.25 -3.16 1.15
C CYS A 45 6.28 -2.23 0.42
N ILE A 46 5.06 -2.08 0.93
CA ILE A 46 4.03 -1.23 0.34
C ILE A 46 4.46 0.25 0.35
N ILE A 47 4.84 0.78 1.52
CA ILE A 47 5.31 2.16 1.68
C ILE A 47 6.53 2.39 0.79
N GLY A 48 7.48 1.46 0.79
CA GLY A 48 8.69 1.60 -0.01
C GLY A 48 8.40 1.61 -1.51
N ALA A 49 7.46 0.80 -1.98
CA ALA A 49 7.01 0.84 -3.37
C ALA A 49 6.37 2.18 -3.71
N ARG A 50 5.43 2.69 -2.90
CA ARG A 50 4.80 4.01 -3.10
C ARG A 50 5.84 5.12 -3.24
N GLU A 51 6.79 5.17 -2.32
CA GLU A 51 7.85 6.19 -2.32
C GLU A 51 8.77 6.04 -3.54
N SER A 52 9.16 4.81 -3.88
CA SER A 52 10.06 4.55 -5.02
C SER A 52 9.39 4.87 -6.36
N TYR A 53 8.13 4.49 -6.55
CA TYR A 53 7.36 4.81 -7.75
C TYR A 53 7.04 6.30 -7.85
N LEU A 54 6.82 7.00 -6.73
CA LEU A 54 6.66 8.45 -6.76
C LEU A 54 7.92 9.15 -7.28
N GLU A 55 9.11 8.72 -6.85
CA GLU A 55 10.36 9.26 -7.39
C GLU A 55 10.52 8.89 -8.87
N ALA A 56 10.19 7.66 -9.27
CA ALA A 56 10.23 7.26 -10.68
C ALA A 56 9.28 8.08 -11.57
N LEU A 57 8.10 8.44 -11.06
CA LEU A 57 7.14 9.30 -11.73
C LEU A 57 7.65 10.74 -11.89
N LYS A 58 8.39 11.26 -10.90
CA LYS A 58 9.01 12.59 -10.96
C LYS A 58 10.21 12.63 -11.90
N GLU A 59 11.05 11.60 -11.86
CA GLU A 59 12.31 11.53 -12.62
C GLU A 59 12.14 10.95 -14.04
N GLY A 60 11.00 10.30 -14.31
CA GLY A 60 10.71 9.63 -15.59
C GLY A 60 11.42 8.29 -15.78
N GLN A 61 12.17 7.81 -14.78
CA GLN A 61 12.90 6.55 -14.81
C GLN A 61 12.99 5.92 -13.42
N TRP A 62 13.11 4.59 -13.36
CA TRP A 62 13.35 3.91 -12.09
C TRP A 62 14.75 4.21 -11.57
N SER A 63 14.85 4.58 -10.29
CA SER A 63 16.12 4.92 -9.64
C SER A 63 16.58 3.80 -8.71
N LYS A 64 15.92 3.64 -7.55
CA LYS A 64 16.19 2.59 -6.57
C LYS A 64 15.03 2.44 -5.60
N PHE A 65 15.00 1.30 -4.90
CA PHE A 65 14.10 1.13 -3.77
C PHE A 65 14.48 2.06 -2.60
N ARG A 66 13.49 2.72 -2.02
CA ARG A 66 13.58 3.53 -0.80
C ARG A 66 12.34 3.28 0.04
N CYS A 67 12.49 3.29 1.36
CA CYS A 67 11.39 3.24 2.30
C CYS A 67 11.72 4.10 3.52
N SER A 68 10.83 5.03 3.88
CA SER A 68 10.98 5.90 5.04
C SER A 68 10.47 5.28 6.35
N LEU A 69 9.86 4.09 6.29
CA LEU A 69 9.42 3.34 7.48
C LEU A 69 10.64 2.74 8.20
N THR A 70 10.88 3.19 9.43
CA THR A 70 12.04 2.74 10.23
C THR A 70 11.71 1.61 11.20
N ASP A 71 10.45 1.52 11.66
CA ASP A 71 9.96 0.43 12.50
C ASP A 71 8.60 -0.05 11.97
N SER A 72 8.53 -1.33 11.59
CA SER A 72 7.31 -1.94 11.06
C SER A 72 6.39 -2.52 12.13
N THR A 73 6.76 -2.39 13.41
CA THR A 73 6.05 -2.96 14.54
C THR A 73 5.31 -1.93 15.40
N GLU A 74 5.40 -0.65 15.04
CA GLU A 74 4.65 0.46 15.65
C GLU A 74 3.49 0.89 14.73
N LYS A 75 2.24 0.64 15.14
CA LYS A 75 1.06 0.94 14.31
C LYS A 75 0.94 2.40 13.95
N GLU A 76 1.15 3.30 14.92
CA GLU A 76 1.02 4.73 14.66
C GLU A 76 2.00 5.18 13.56
N LEU A 77 3.25 4.73 13.63
CA LEU A 77 4.25 5.02 12.60
C LEU A 77 3.86 4.43 11.24
N VAL A 78 3.44 3.17 11.19
CA VAL A 78 3.00 2.49 9.96
C VAL A 78 1.82 3.22 9.32
N VAL A 79 0.77 3.53 10.09
CA VAL A 79 -0.43 4.23 9.61
C VAL A 79 -0.08 5.64 9.13
N ASN A 80 0.77 6.36 9.85
CA ASN A 80 1.23 7.68 9.44
C ASN A 80 1.98 7.62 8.11
N LYS A 81 2.89 6.64 7.92
CA LYS A 81 3.64 6.48 6.66
C LYS A 81 2.79 6.00 5.48
N LEU A 82 1.81 5.14 5.72
CA LEU A 82 0.83 4.76 4.71
C LEU A 82 -0.02 5.96 4.26
N THR A 83 -0.44 6.78 5.22
CA THR A 83 -1.22 8.02 4.95
C THR A 83 -0.38 9.04 4.20
N GLU A 84 0.85 9.30 4.66
CA GLU A 84 1.80 10.23 4.05
C GLU A 84 2.13 9.84 2.60
N SER A 85 2.50 8.57 2.37
CA SER A 85 2.84 8.09 1.02
C SER A 85 1.64 8.14 0.06
N ASN A 86 0.42 7.82 0.53
CA ASN A 86 -0.80 7.97 -0.26
C ASN A 86 -1.03 9.45 -0.63
N ALA A 87 -1.00 10.34 0.36
CA ALA A 87 -1.20 11.78 0.14
C ALA A 87 -0.17 12.37 -0.82
N ASN A 88 1.09 11.98 -0.71
CA ASN A 88 2.16 12.45 -1.59
C ASN A 88 1.93 12.05 -3.05
N ILE A 89 1.47 10.82 -3.30
CA ILE A 89 1.09 10.37 -4.64
C ILE A 89 -0.16 11.11 -5.12
N GLY A 90 -1.18 11.24 -4.29
CA GLY A 90 -2.41 11.99 -4.61
C GLY A 90 -2.11 13.42 -5.07
N LEU A 91 -1.34 14.16 -4.27
CA LEU A 91 -0.91 15.53 -4.60
C LEU A 91 -0.09 15.59 -5.88
N PHE A 92 0.77 14.60 -6.14
CA PHE A 92 1.52 14.53 -7.39
C PHE A 92 0.58 14.34 -8.59
N LEU A 93 -0.38 13.41 -8.50
CA LEU A 93 -1.33 13.11 -9.58
C LEU A 93 -2.31 14.25 -9.87
N GLU A 94 -2.72 14.98 -8.84
CA GLU A 94 -3.55 16.19 -8.96
C GLU A 94 -2.80 17.32 -9.67
N LYS A 95 -1.55 17.59 -9.29
CA LYS A 95 -0.70 18.60 -9.95
C LYS A 95 -0.43 18.30 -11.42
N HIS A 96 -0.46 17.03 -11.79
CA HIS A 96 -0.21 16.57 -13.17
C HIS A 96 -1.48 16.04 -13.83
N ILE A 97 -2.65 16.61 -13.53
CA ILE A 97 -3.92 16.12 -14.08
C ILE A 97 -3.95 16.14 -15.61
N ASP A 98 -3.40 17.20 -16.21
CA ASP A 98 -3.39 17.48 -17.66
C ASP A 98 -2.04 17.19 -18.34
N VAL A 99 -1.08 16.60 -17.62
CA VAL A 99 0.24 16.24 -18.15
C VAL A 99 0.32 14.74 -18.40
N GLU A 100 0.90 14.36 -19.53
CA GLU A 100 1.24 12.98 -19.83
C GLU A 100 2.34 12.51 -18.88
N ILE A 101 1.95 11.69 -17.90
CA ILE A 101 2.88 10.97 -17.03
C ILE A 101 3.10 9.56 -17.57
N ASN A 102 4.23 8.94 -17.24
CA ASN A 102 4.49 7.57 -17.62
C ASN A 102 3.49 6.62 -16.93
N ILE A 103 2.46 6.21 -17.68
CA ILE A 103 1.36 5.40 -17.16
C ILE A 103 1.82 3.99 -16.74
N ASN A 104 2.93 3.49 -17.28
CA ASN A 104 3.45 2.18 -16.93
C ASN A 104 3.84 2.12 -15.45
N PHE A 105 4.47 3.17 -14.90
CA PHE A 105 4.79 3.23 -13.47
C PHE A 105 3.55 3.24 -12.58
N LEU A 106 2.43 3.83 -13.04
CA LEU A 106 1.18 3.78 -12.29
C LEU A 106 0.52 2.40 -12.34
N ILE A 107 0.60 1.73 -13.50
CA ILE A 107 0.11 0.37 -13.65
C ILE A 107 0.93 -0.56 -12.75
N ASP A 108 2.26 -0.48 -12.79
CA ASP A 108 3.15 -1.28 -11.97
C ASP A 108 2.87 -1.07 -10.47
N LEU A 109 2.68 0.19 -10.03
CA LEU A 109 2.30 0.49 -8.65
C LEU A 109 0.92 -0.09 -8.29
N LEU A 110 -0.07 0.03 -9.18
CA LEU A 110 -1.39 -0.55 -8.95
C LEU A 110 -1.34 -2.07 -8.81
N GLU A 111 -0.59 -2.74 -9.68
CA GLU A 111 -0.39 -4.18 -9.63
C GLU A 111 0.31 -4.60 -8.32
N HIS A 112 1.32 -3.84 -7.90
CA HIS A 112 2.00 -4.06 -6.63
C HIS A 112 1.06 -3.93 -5.42
N GLU A 113 0.25 -2.87 -5.34
CA GLU A 113 -0.75 -2.69 -4.28
C GLU A 113 -1.75 -3.86 -4.25
N VAL A 114 -2.33 -4.20 -5.41
CA VAL A 114 -3.33 -5.27 -5.51
C VAL A 114 -2.72 -6.65 -5.20
N GLN A 115 -1.47 -6.90 -5.56
CA GLN A 115 -0.74 -8.10 -5.16
C GLN A 115 -0.65 -8.19 -3.64
N HIS A 116 -0.28 -7.10 -2.97
CA HIS A 116 -0.23 -7.07 -1.51
C HIS A 116 -1.62 -7.20 -0.88
N HIS A 117 -2.69 -6.66 -1.49
CA HIS A 117 -4.04 -6.90 -1.00
C HIS A 117 -4.37 -8.40 -0.97
N GLY A 118 -4.02 -9.14 -2.03
CA GLY A 118 -4.19 -10.59 -2.07
C GLY A 118 -3.41 -11.33 -0.97
N GLN A 119 -2.23 -10.83 -0.61
CA GLN A 119 -1.44 -11.37 0.51
C GLN A 119 -2.09 -11.02 1.85
N LEU A 120 -2.48 -9.78 2.08
CA LEU A 120 -3.13 -9.31 3.31
C LEU A 120 -4.43 -10.07 3.60
N ILE A 121 -5.21 -10.41 2.57
CA ILE A 121 -6.37 -11.29 2.70
C ILE A 121 -5.99 -12.64 3.32
N ARG A 122 -4.89 -13.25 2.87
CA ARG A 122 -4.39 -14.52 3.42
C ARG A 122 -3.93 -14.37 4.86
N PHE A 123 -3.26 -13.26 5.20
CA PHE A 123 -2.87 -12.97 6.58
C PHE A 123 -4.08 -12.84 7.50
N ALA A 124 -5.09 -12.10 7.07
CA ALA A 124 -6.31 -11.90 7.83
C ALA A 124 -7.06 -13.22 8.07
N TYR A 125 -7.22 -14.07 7.04
CA TYR A 125 -7.80 -15.40 7.23
C TYR A 125 -6.98 -16.30 8.14
N ALA A 126 -5.65 -16.34 7.96
CA ALA A 126 -4.77 -17.19 8.75
C ALA A 126 -4.76 -16.81 10.24
N ASN A 127 -4.94 -15.52 10.55
CA ASN A 127 -4.88 -14.98 11.90
C ASN A 127 -6.26 -14.59 12.47
N LYS A 128 -7.35 -14.83 11.73
CA LYS A 128 -8.73 -14.48 12.10
C LYS A 128 -8.92 -12.98 12.38
N LEU A 129 -8.26 -12.13 11.59
CA LEU A 129 -8.43 -10.68 11.64
C LEU A 129 -9.74 -10.28 10.96
N ILE A 130 -10.32 -9.17 11.42
CA ILE A 130 -11.54 -8.59 10.85
C ILE A 130 -11.15 -7.69 9.68
N PHE A 131 -11.95 -7.70 8.62
CA PHE A 131 -11.80 -6.78 7.50
C PHE A 131 -12.63 -5.52 7.70
N PRO A 132 -12.14 -4.35 7.24
CA PRO A 132 -12.98 -3.15 7.09
C PRO A 132 -14.11 -3.39 6.07
N GLU A 133 -15.22 -2.67 6.20
CA GLU A 133 -16.37 -2.77 5.27
C GLU A 133 -15.99 -2.54 3.79
N SER A 134 -15.06 -1.63 3.54
CA SER A 134 -14.54 -1.35 2.20
C SER A 134 -13.88 -2.56 1.54
N TRP A 135 -13.22 -3.42 2.31
CA TRP A 135 -12.63 -4.67 1.81
C TRP A 135 -13.70 -5.70 1.48
N HIS A 136 -14.75 -5.79 2.30
CA HIS A 136 -15.93 -6.61 1.98
C HIS A 136 -16.56 -6.15 0.65
N ASN A 137 -16.74 -4.84 0.48
CA ASN A 137 -17.31 -4.26 -0.74
C ASN A 137 -16.43 -4.51 -1.97
N ARG A 138 -15.09 -4.50 -1.82
CA ARG A 138 -14.16 -4.67 -2.93
C ARG A 138 -13.92 -6.12 -3.31
N TYR A 139 -13.76 -7.00 -2.32
CA TYR A 139 -13.22 -8.35 -2.47
C TYR A 139 -14.14 -9.45 -1.97
N THR A 140 -15.29 -9.13 -1.38
CA THR A 140 -16.23 -10.10 -0.79
C THR A 140 -15.57 -11.04 0.22
N VAL A 141 -14.59 -10.52 0.97
CA VAL A 141 -13.90 -11.22 2.07
C VAL A 141 -14.70 -11.18 3.36
#